data_AF-A0A6V8PFF0-F1
#
_entry.id   AF-A0A6V8PFF0-F1
#
_cell.length_a   1.000
_cell.length_b   1.000
_cell.length_c   1.000
_cell.angle_alpha   90.00
_cell.angle_beta   90.00
_cell.angle_gamma   90.00
#
_symmetry.space_group_name_H-M   'P 1'
#
loop_
_entity.id
_entity.type
_entity.pdbx_description
1 polymer ?
#
loop_
_entity_poly.entity_id
_entity_poly.type
_entity_poly.pdbx_seq_one_letter_code
_entity_poly.pdbx_strand_id
1 'polypeptide(L)'
;MKLLRSLAIPKFVIVIAFLYALYYPFLYLVLYLSTPAGYTLVGGRSMDDGILLYFMRSFQNDFADPWSYLLPMKTYASPSFTTPLIYLPLGYLAYLMRIPYFVMDLLVQALANFVFLLVIYLFIGGFVDRRHTNLAFLLFSLSSGSGGFIYFLLALGGNYESFFDPSTIYHQAMEGIYDFFETQGLIPITTMRLYYTFPLICGFLELICFKRFLDSGGKGRLILSGLFLGLTFAFYPIHGIAFALITFLMAAVSIAKIGFRQNWAKLSSLSVVYTISLAGTLP
;
A
#
# COMPACT_ATOMS: atom_id res chain seq x y z
N MET A 1 -4.91 -10.39 19.92
CA MET A 1 -6.23 -9.97 19.37
C MET A 1 -6.93 -8.80 20.09
N LYS A 2 -6.65 -8.45 21.35
CA LYS A 2 -7.12 -7.15 21.93
C LYS A 2 -6.57 -5.91 21.15
N LEU A 3 -5.51 -6.12 20.37
CA LEU A 3 -4.74 -5.15 19.55
C LEU A 3 -5.53 -4.43 18.43
N LEU A 4 -6.54 -5.10 17.86
CA LEU A 4 -7.43 -4.57 16.80
C LEU A 4 -8.78 -4.09 17.36
N ARG A 5 -9.11 -4.43 18.62
CA ARG A 5 -10.39 -4.04 19.23
C ARG A 5 -10.43 -2.58 19.70
N SER A 6 -9.28 -1.92 19.92
CA SER A 6 -9.24 -0.51 20.36
C SER A 6 -9.47 0.50 19.23
N LEU A 7 -9.14 0.12 17.99
CA LEU A 7 -9.46 0.85 16.77
C LEU A 7 -10.54 0.06 16.03
N ALA A 8 -11.76 0.09 16.55
CA ALA A 8 -12.90 -0.39 15.80
C ALA A 8 -12.96 0.42 14.49
N ILE A 9 -12.68 -0.25 13.36
CA ILE A 9 -12.77 0.36 12.04
C ILE A 9 -14.25 0.66 11.79
N PRO A 10 -14.64 1.93 11.58
CA PRO A 10 -16.03 2.27 11.32
C PRO A 10 -16.56 1.56 10.07
N LYS A 11 -17.83 1.14 10.08
CA LYS A 11 -18.43 0.44 8.94
C LYS A 11 -18.31 1.22 7.63
N PHE A 12 -18.44 2.55 7.67
CA PHE A 12 -18.33 3.38 6.46
C PHE A 12 -16.90 3.33 5.87
N VAL A 13 -15.85 3.24 6.69
CA VAL A 13 -14.47 3.09 6.22
C VAL A 13 -14.30 1.77 5.49
N ILE A 14 -14.91 0.70 6.00
CA ILE A 14 -14.90 -0.62 5.35
C ILE A 14 -15.59 -0.54 3.99
N VAL A 15 -16.76 0.12 3.92
CA VAL A 15 -17.49 0.30 2.66
C VAL A 15 -16.65 1.10 1.65
N ILE A 16 -16.08 2.24 2.06
CA ILE A 16 -15.23 3.05 1.17
C ILE A 16 -14.02 2.24 0.71
N ALA A 17 -13.31 1.58 1.63
CA ALA A 17 -12.15 0.76 1.29
C ALA A 17 -12.52 -0.34 0.30
N PHE A 18 -13.68 -0.98 0.48
CA PHE A 18 -14.18 -2.02 -0.43
C PHE A 18 -14.50 -1.47 -1.82
N LEU A 19 -15.23 -0.36 -1.91
CA LEU A 19 -15.56 0.27 -3.19
C LEU A 19 -14.32 0.73 -3.94
N TYR A 20 -13.36 1.36 -3.25
CA TYR A 20 -12.09 1.78 -3.85
C TYR A 20 -11.24 0.59 -4.30
N ALA A 21 -11.19 -0.47 -3.49
CA ALA A 21 -10.43 -1.66 -3.81
C ALA A 21 -11.00 -2.41 -5.02
N LEU A 22 -12.32 -2.38 -5.21
CA LEU A 22 -12.99 -2.98 -6.36
C LEU A 22 -12.96 -2.12 -7.61
N TYR A 23 -12.89 -0.79 -7.48
CA TYR A 23 -12.99 0.14 -8.61
C TYR A 23 -12.10 -0.26 -9.79
N TYR A 24 -10.81 -0.44 -9.53
CA TYR A 24 -9.85 -0.75 -10.59
C TYR A 24 -10.02 -2.18 -11.14
N PRO A 25 -10.08 -3.25 -10.32
CA PRO A 25 -10.36 -4.60 -10.79
C PRO A 25 -11.66 -4.71 -11.59
N PHE A 26 -12.71 -4.02 -11.16
CA PHE A 26 -14.00 -4.00 -11.83
C PHE A 26 -13.88 -3.37 -13.23
N LEU A 27 -13.21 -2.22 -13.35
CA LEU A 27 -12.98 -1.56 -14.63
C LEU A 27 -12.26 -2.47 -15.62
N TYR A 28 -11.19 -3.14 -15.20
CA TYR A 28 -10.43 -4.05 -16.08
C TYR A 28 -11.17 -5.33 -16.40
N LEU A 29 -12.02 -5.81 -15.48
CA LEU A 29 -12.90 -6.93 -15.77
C LEU A 29 -13.92 -6.55 -16.84
N VAL A 30 -14.53 -5.36 -16.75
CA VAL A 30 -15.46 -4.85 -17.77
C VAL A 30 -14.76 -4.74 -19.13
N LEU A 31 -13.55 -4.17 -19.17
CA LEU A 31 -12.76 -4.07 -20.41
C LEU A 31 -12.41 -5.45 -20.99
N TYR A 32 -12.02 -6.40 -20.14
CA TYR A 32 -11.74 -7.78 -20.54
C TYR A 32 -12.97 -8.46 -21.15
N LEU A 33 -14.13 -8.34 -20.50
CA LEU A 33 -15.38 -8.92 -20.99
C LEU A 33 -15.93 -8.21 -22.24
N SER A 34 -15.52 -6.96 -22.46
CA SER A 34 -15.95 -6.14 -23.61
C SER A 34 -14.94 -6.15 -24.76
N THR A 35 -13.88 -6.97 -24.67
CA THR A 35 -12.84 -7.04 -25.71
C THR A 35 -13.45 -7.66 -26.99
N PRO A 36 -13.38 -6.97 -28.15
CA PRO A 36 -13.97 -7.47 -29.39
C PRO A 36 -13.35 -8.79 -29.86
N ALA A 37 -14.14 -9.61 -30.56
CA ALA A 37 -13.66 -10.87 -31.11
C ALA A 37 -12.48 -10.64 -32.08
N GLY A 38 -11.44 -11.46 -31.95
CA GLY A 38 -10.20 -11.33 -32.73
C GLY A 38 -9.17 -10.37 -32.14
N TYR A 39 -9.53 -9.63 -31.08
CA TYR A 39 -8.61 -8.77 -30.33
C TYR A 39 -8.23 -9.43 -29.01
N THR A 40 -7.03 -9.12 -28.52
CA THR A 40 -6.58 -9.52 -27.19
C THR A 40 -6.42 -8.27 -26.34
N LEU A 41 -6.98 -8.28 -25.13
CA LEU A 41 -6.70 -7.27 -24.12
C LEU A 41 -5.22 -7.40 -23.73
N VAL A 42 -4.36 -6.63 -24.39
CA VAL A 42 -2.98 -6.43 -23.94
C VAL A 42 -3.08 -5.43 -22.79
N GLY A 43 -3.30 -5.95 -21.58
CA GLY A 43 -3.67 -5.17 -20.38
C GLY A 43 -2.92 -3.85 -20.27
N GLY A 44 -3.64 -2.73 -20.40
CA GLY A 44 -3.07 -1.40 -20.45
C GLY A 44 -2.69 -0.87 -19.08
N ARG A 45 -1.53 -1.29 -18.58
CA ARG A 45 -0.85 -0.63 -17.46
C ARG A 45 0.59 -0.32 -17.82
N SER A 46 1.35 -1.33 -18.23
CA SER A 46 2.70 -1.22 -18.79
C SER A 46 3.14 -2.60 -19.30
N MET A 47 4.35 -2.70 -19.87
CA MET A 47 4.99 -4.00 -20.15
C MET A 47 5.04 -4.94 -18.93
N ASP A 48 5.05 -4.41 -17.70
CA ASP A 48 5.25 -5.20 -16.49
C ASP A 48 4.07 -6.14 -16.19
N ASP A 49 2.84 -5.73 -16.43
CA ASP A 49 1.66 -6.55 -16.12
C ASP A 49 1.60 -7.81 -16.99
N GLY A 50 1.94 -7.69 -18.28
CA GLY A 50 2.08 -8.85 -19.17
C GLY A 50 3.16 -9.81 -18.67
N ILE A 51 4.24 -9.28 -18.12
CA ILE A 51 5.33 -10.09 -17.59
C ILE A 51 4.95 -10.76 -16.26
N LEU A 52 4.20 -10.08 -15.39
CA LEU A 52 3.65 -10.67 -14.17
C LEU A 52 2.68 -11.82 -14.47
N LEU A 53 1.80 -11.64 -15.46
CA LEU A 53 0.91 -12.72 -15.92
C LEU A 53 1.68 -13.88 -16.53
N TYR A 54 2.80 -13.61 -17.22
CA TYR A 54 3.70 -14.67 -17.66
C TYR A 54 4.34 -15.38 -16.47
N PHE A 55 4.80 -14.64 -15.45
CA PHE A 55 5.31 -15.21 -14.20
C PHE A 55 4.31 -16.16 -13.54
N MET A 56 3.03 -15.77 -13.49
CA MET A 56 1.97 -16.65 -12.99
C MET A 56 1.85 -17.94 -13.80
N ARG A 57 2.19 -17.93 -15.10
CA ARG A 57 2.16 -19.11 -15.97
C ARG A 57 3.49 -19.86 -16.02
N SER A 58 4.57 -19.34 -15.43
CA SER A 58 5.91 -19.87 -15.67
C SER A 58 6.09 -21.30 -15.18
N PHE A 59 5.30 -21.77 -14.20
CA PHE A 59 5.29 -23.17 -13.78
C PHE A 59 4.91 -24.15 -14.92
N GLN A 60 4.21 -23.68 -15.96
CA GLN A 60 3.89 -24.45 -17.17
C GLN A 60 5.07 -24.52 -18.16
N ASN A 61 6.05 -23.62 -17.99
CA ASN A 61 7.21 -23.45 -18.86
C ASN A 61 8.52 -23.76 -18.11
N ASP A 62 8.52 -24.77 -17.24
CA ASP A 62 9.69 -25.14 -16.39
C ASP A 62 10.29 -23.96 -15.60
N PHE A 63 9.41 -23.05 -15.16
CA PHE A 63 9.75 -21.82 -14.46
C PHE A 63 10.66 -20.86 -15.25
N ALA A 64 10.56 -20.86 -16.59
CA ALA A 64 11.29 -19.92 -17.44
C ALA A 64 11.06 -18.45 -16.99
N ASP A 65 12.15 -17.70 -16.87
CA ASP A 65 12.13 -16.28 -16.53
C ASP A 65 11.74 -15.42 -17.75
N PRO A 66 10.62 -14.69 -17.72
CA PRO A 66 10.19 -13.86 -18.85
C PRO A 66 11.02 -12.59 -19.08
N TRP A 67 11.89 -12.19 -18.16
CA TRP A 67 12.83 -11.09 -18.39
C TRP A 67 14.19 -11.56 -18.91
N SER A 68 14.45 -12.88 -18.89
CA SER A 68 15.72 -13.44 -19.30
C SER A 68 15.77 -13.64 -20.83
N TYR A 69 15.79 -12.54 -21.57
CA TYR A 69 15.90 -12.57 -23.04
C TYR A 69 17.30 -12.98 -23.53
N LEU A 70 18.32 -12.82 -22.69
CA LEU A 70 19.74 -13.01 -23.07
C LEU A 70 20.35 -14.33 -22.58
N LEU A 71 19.84 -14.89 -21.48
CA LEU A 71 20.30 -16.16 -20.92
C LEU A 71 19.07 -16.91 -20.42
N PRO A 72 18.77 -18.13 -20.90
CA PRO A 72 17.66 -18.91 -20.39
C PRO A 72 17.91 -19.22 -18.91
N MET A 73 17.23 -18.49 -18.04
CA MET A 73 17.30 -18.65 -16.60
C MET A 73 15.95 -19.09 -16.06
N LYS A 74 15.99 -19.82 -14.95
CA LYS A 74 14.78 -20.13 -14.20
C LYS A 74 14.48 -18.97 -13.27
N THR A 75 13.20 -18.69 -13.11
CA THR A 75 12.63 -17.64 -12.27
C THR A 75 13.26 -17.61 -10.86
N TYR A 76 13.47 -18.77 -10.24
CA TYR A 76 14.03 -18.87 -8.89
C TYR A 76 15.56 -18.72 -8.82
N ALA A 77 16.25 -18.79 -9.95
CA ALA A 77 17.69 -18.59 -10.05
C ALA A 77 18.05 -17.13 -10.36
N SER A 78 17.06 -16.30 -10.68
CA SER A 78 17.28 -14.91 -11.03
C SER A 78 17.37 -14.04 -9.78
N PRO A 79 18.52 -13.41 -9.49
CA PRO A 79 18.72 -12.60 -8.29
C PRO A 79 17.89 -11.30 -8.31
N SER A 80 17.36 -10.92 -9.47
CA SER A 80 16.59 -9.71 -9.68
C SER A 80 15.12 -9.82 -9.24
N PHE A 81 14.62 -11.01 -8.90
CA PHE A 81 13.17 -11.26 -8.85
C PHE A 81 12.61 -11.76 -7.52
N THR A 82 13.13 -11.33 -6.37
CA THR A 82 12.49 -11.70 -5.08
C THR A 82 11.04 -11.23 -4.98
N THR A 83 10.69 -10.07 -5.54
CA THR A 83 9.34 -9.51 -5.43
C THR A 83 8.31 -10.20 -6.34
N PRO A 84 8.57 -10.48 -7.63
CA PRO A 84 7.62 -11.18 -8.49
C PRO A 84 7.37 -12.65 -8.13
N LEU A 85 8.20 -13.28 -7.28
CA LEU A 85 7.98 -14.65 -6.81
C LEU A 85 6.63 -14.83 -6.09
N ILE A 86 6.03 -13.75 -5.56
CA ILE A 86 4.68 -13.80 -4.99
C ILE A 86 3.61 -14.23 -6.00
N TYR A 87 3.85 -14.05 -7.30
CA TYR A 87 2.91 -14.40 -8.37
C TYR A 87 2.94 -15.89 -8.72
N LEU A 88 4.02 -16.62 -8.43
CA LEU A 88 4.10 -18.07 -8.67
C LEU A 88 2.99 -18.86 -7.94
N PRO A 89 2.82 -18.73 -6.61
CA PRO A 89 1.75 -19.45 -5.92
C PRO A 89 0.36 -18.99 -6.39
N LEU A 90 0.19 -17.72 -6.76
CA LEU A 90 -1.07 -17.22 -7.31
C LEU A 90 -1.41 -17.87 -8.66
N GLY A 91 -0.40 -18.04 -9.52
CA GLY A 91 -0.52 -18.77 -10.77
C GLY A 91 -0.95 -20.22 -10.57
N TYR A 92 -0.31 -20.92 -9.62
CA TYR A 92 -0.69 -22.29 -9.29
C TYR A 92 -2.13 -22.38 -8.75
N LEU A 93 -2.55 -21.44 -7.90
CA LEU A 93 -3.94 -21.37 -7.42
C LEU A 93 -4.93 -21.11 -8.57
N ALA A 94 -4.61 -20.18 -9.48
CA ALA A 94 -5.46 -19.91 -10.65
C ALA A 94 -5.66 -21.18 -11.50
N TYR A 95 -4.59 -21.94 -11.71
CA TYR A 95 -4.62 -23.20 -12.43
C TYR A 95 -5.51 -24.26 -11.74
N LEU A 96 -5.34 -24.45 -10.42
CA LEU A 96 -6.16 -25.39 -9.64
C LEU A 96 -7.65 -25.02 -9.68
N MET A 97 -7.96 -23.73 -9.59
CA MET A 97 -9.33 -23.22 -9.60
C MET A 97 -9.94 -23.10 -11.00
N ARG A 98 -9.14 -23.32 -12.06
CA ARG A 98 -9.52 -23.11 -13.47
C ARG A 98 -10.05 -21.70 -13.75
N ILE A 99 -9.47 -20.69 -13.08
CA ILE A 99 -9.80 -19.28 -13.29
C ILE A 99 -8.73 -18.67 -14.21
N PRO A 100 -9.09 -17.80 -15.16
CA PRO A 100 -8.09 -17.09 -15.97
C PRO A 100 -7.09 -16.35 -15.07
N TYR A 101 -5.79 -16.50 -15.34
CA TYR A 101 -4.72 -15.89 -14.53
C TYR A 101 -4.90 -14.38 -14.30
N PHE A 102 -5.36 -13.68 -15.34
CA PHE A 102 -5.70 -12.26 -15.28
C PHE A 102 -6.80 -11.97 -14.25
N VAL A 103 -7.87 -12.78 -14.24
CA VAL A 103 -8.95 -12.64 -13.26
C VAL A 103 -8.43 -12.92 -11.85
N MET A 104 -7.58 -13.93 -11.66
CA MET A 104 -6.95 -14.19 -10.35
C MET A 104 -6.11 -13.00 -9.88
N ASP A 105 -5.28 -12.42 -10.75
CA ASP A 105 -4.48 -11.24 -10.43
C ASP A 105 -5.37 -10.05 -10.01
N LEU A 106 -6.42 -9.74 -10.77
CA LEU A 106 -7.38 -8.69 -10.41
C LEU A 106 -8.06 -8.93 -9.05
N LEU A 107 -8.43 -10.18 -8.73
CA LEU A 107 -9.03 -10.54 -7.45
C LEU A 107 -8.06 -10.33 -6.28
N VAL A 108 -6.80 -10.74 -6.44
CA VAL A 108 -5.79 -10.59 -5.40
C VAL A 108 -5.41 -9.11 -5.25
N GLN A 109 -5.35 -8.34 -6.32
CA GLN A 109 -5.18 -6.88 -6.27
C GLN A 109 -6.33 -6.21 -5.52
N ALA A 110 -7.59 -6.60 -5.77
CA ALA A 110 -8.73 -6.10 -5.02
C ALA A 110 -8.55 -6.36 -3.52
N LEU A 111 -8.18 -7.60 -3.15
CA LEU A 111 -7.97 -7.97 -1.76
C LEU A 111 -6.81 -7.19 -1.13
N ALA A 112 -5.68 -7.07 -1.82
CA ALA A 112 -4.51 -6.36 -1.34
C ALA A 112 -4.80 -4.86 -1.15
N ASN A 113 -5.47 -4.22 -2.11
CA ASN A 113 -5.85 -2.82 -2.02
C ASN A 113 -6.85 -2.58 -0.87
N PHE A 114 -7.79 -3.50 -0.67
CA PHE A 114 -8.70 -3.45 0.47
C PHE A 114 -7.94 -3.50 1.80
N VAL A 115 -7.05 -4.49 1.98
CA VAL A 115 -6.21 -4.61 3.18
C VAL A 115 -5.33 -3.38 3.36
N PHE A 116 -4.74 -2.87 2.28
CA PHE A 116 -3.92 -1.67 2.30
C PHE A 116 -4.68 -0.45 2.82
N LEU A 117 -5.89 -0.19 2.30
CA LEU A 117 -6.71 0.93 2.75
C LEU A 117 -7.10 0.82 4.23
N LEU A 118 -7.38 -0.40 4.71
CA LEU A 118 -7.62 -0.63 6.14
C LEU A 118 -6.36 -0.36 6.98
N VAL A 119 -5.18 -0.78 6.51
CA VAL A 119 -3.90 -0.52 7.18
C VAL A 119 -3.57 0.97 7.20
N ILE A 120 -3.85 1.70 6.12
CA ILE A 120 -3.73 3.16 6.10
C ILE A 120 -4.64 3.79 7.14
N TYR A 121 -5.90 3.38 7.23
CA TYR A 121 -6.81 3.90 8.26
C TYR A 121 -6.24 3.67 9.67
N LEU A 122 -5.70 2.47 9.94
CA LEU A 122 -5.05 2.15 11.21
C LEU A 122 -3.77 2.96 11.44
N PHE A 123 -3.00 3.23 10.40
CA PHE A 123 -1.82 4.07 10.43
C PHE A 123 -2.20 5.49 10.80
N ILE A 124 -3.13 6.11 10.07
CA ILE A 124 -3.66 7.45 10.39
C ILE A 124 -4.15 7.49 11.83
N GLY A 125 -4.92 6.50 12.29
CA GLY A 125 -5.41 6.43 13.67
C GLY A 125 -4.33 6.20 14.73
N GLY A 126 -3.13 5.76 14.34
CA GLY A 126 -1.97 5.62 15.22
C GLY A 126 -1.15 6.90 15.38
N PHE A 127 -1.25 7.85 14.43
CA PHE A 127 -0.45 9.07 14.38
C PHE A 127 -1.26 10.36 14.48
N VAL A 128 -2.56 10.30 14.20
CA VAL A 128 -3.51 11.43 14.24
C VAL A 128 -4.50 11.20 15.38
N ASP A 129 -4.94 12.28 16.01
CA ASP A 129 -6.00 12.24 17.02
C ASP A 129 -7.25 11.53 16.50
N ARG A 130 -7.82 10.68 17.36
CA ARG A 130 -8.99 9.83 17.04
C ARG A 130 -10.19 10.61 16.50
N ARG A 131 -10.35 11.87 16.91
CA ARG A 131 -11.43 12.76 16.44
C ARG A 131 -11.28 13.13 14.96
N HIS A 132 -10.06 13.15 14.45
CA HIS A 132 -9.72 13.56 13.09
C HIS A 132 -9.39 12.38 12.17
N THR A 133 -9.23 11.15 12.68
CA THR A 133 -8.87 9.97 11.89
C THR A 133 -9.82 9.73 10.71
N ASN A 134 -11.13 9.84 10.94
CA ASN A 134 -12.13 9.64 9.89
C ASN A 134 -12.01 10.67 8.76
N LEU A 135 -11.86 11.94 9.13
CA LEU A 135 -11.70 13.03 8.17
C LEU A 135 -10.38 12.92 7.41
N ALA A 136 -9.28 12.62 8.10
CA ALA A 136 -7.97 12.42 7.49
C ALA A 136 -7.98 11.24 6.51
N PHE A 137 -8.68 10.14 6.85
CA PHE A 137 -8.87 9.02 5.92
C PHE A 137 -9.70 9.42 4.71
N LEU A 138 -10.79 10.16 4.88
CA LEU A 138 -11.60 10.65 3.75
C LEU A 138 -10.79 11.58 2.84
N LEU A 139 -10.07 12.54 3.41
CA LEU A 139 -9.21 13.44 2.65
C LEU A 139 -8.13 12.67 1.89
N PHE A 140 -7.52 11.67 2.54
CA PHE A 140 -6.58 10.77 1.90
C PHE A 140 -7.22 9.97 0.75
N SER A 141 -8.38 9.37 0.94
CA SER A 141 -9.08 8.61 -0.10
C SER A 141 -9.51 9.48 -1.28
N LEU A 142 -9.89 10.73 -1.03
CA LEU A 142 -10.19 11.70 -2.08
C LEU A 142 -8.90 12.09 -2.82
N SER A 143 -7.85 12.49 -2.12
CA SER A 143 -6.59 12.92 -2.73
C SER A 143 -5.87 11.81 -3.51
N SER A 144 -6.07 10.55 -3.14
CA SER A 144 -5.33 9.40 -3.68
C SER A 144 -6.03 8.63 -4.80
N GLY A 145 -7.16 9.11 -5.31
CA GLY A 145 -7.82 8.40 -6.42
C GLY A 145 -9.22 8.85 -6.84
N SER A 146 -9.82 9.87 -6.22
CA SER A 146 -11.14 10.32 -6.70
C SER A 146 -11.08 10.93 -8.11
N GLY A 147 -9.91 11.42 -8.56
CA GLY A 147 -9.73 11.92 -9.93
C GLY A 147 -10.02 10.87 -11.00
N GLY A 148 -9.54 9.64 -10.81
CA GLY A 148 -9.86 8.52 -11.72
C GLY A 148 -11.32 8.11 -11.66
N PHE A 149 -11.93 8.09 -10.47
CA PHE A 149 -13.35 7.77 -10.31
C PHE A 149 -14.27 8.82 -10.95
N ILE A 150 -13.94 10.11 -10.83
CA ILE A 150 -14.65 11.20 -11.51
C ILE A 150 -14.53 11.03 -13.03
N TYR A 151 -13.34 10.70 -13.54
CA TYR A 151 -13.14 10.43 -14.97
C TYR A 151 -13.98 9.24 -15.46
N PHE A 152 -14.05 8.16 -14.69
CA PHE A 152 -14.91 7.01 -15.01
C PHE A 152 -16.40 7.36 -15.00
N LEU A 153 -16.88 8.13 -14.02
CA LEU A 153 -18.27 8.60 -13.99
C LEU A 153 -18.59 9.54 -15.17
N LEU A 154 -17.65 10.39 -15.57
CA LEU A 154 -17.77 11.23 -16.76
C LEU A 154 -17.82 10.39 -18.04
N ALA A 155 -17.02 9.32 -18.12
CA ALA A 155 -17.06 8.37 -19.22
C ALA A 155 -18.39 7.61 -19.31
N LEU A 156 -19.00 7.25 -18.16
CA LEU A 156 -20.33 6.64 -18.11
C LEU A 156 -21.48 7.65 -18.39
N GLY A 157 -21.25 8.94 -18.13
CA GLY A 157 -22.25 10.02 -18.21
C GLY A 157 -22.55 10.56 -19.62
N GLY A 158 -21.89 10.04 -20.67
CA GLY A 158 -22.36 10.16 -22.05
C GLY A 158 -22.14 11.50 -22.77
N ASN A 159 -21.24 12.37 -22.31
CA ASN A 159 -21.06 13.72 -22.90
C ASN A 159 -19.92 13.83 -23.92
N TYR A 160 -19.63 12.75 -24.65
CA TYR A 160 -18.69 12.74 -25.76
C TYR A 160 -19.23 11.83 -26.87
N GLU A 161 -19.83 12.42 -27.90
CA GLU A 161 -20.51 11.74 -29.01
C GLU A 161 -19.59 10.82 -29.84
N SER A 162 -18.27 10.84 -29.62
CA SER A 162 -17.29 9.95 -30.26
C SER A 162 -17.08 8.59 -29.57
N PHE A 163 -17.76 8.31 -28.45
CA PHE A 163 -17.51 7.11 -27.64
C PHE A 163 -18.29 5.86 -28.06
N PHE A 164 -19.15 5.86 -29.08
CA PHE A 164 -19.85 4.63 -29.49
C PHE A 164 -19.06 3.74 -30.46
N ASP A 165 -17.83 4.13 -30.80
CA ASP A 165 -16.86 3.22 -31.42
C ASP A 165 -16.05 2.52 -30.31
N PRO A 166 -16.17 1.19 -30.13
CA PRO A 166 -15.43 0.43 -29.13
C PRO A 166 -13.91 0.65 -29.20
N SER A 167 -13.37 0.97 -30.38
CA SER A 167 -11.95 1.26 -30.57
C SER A 167 -11.54 2.60 -29.95
N THR A 168 -12.44 3.59 -29.92
CA THR A 168 -12.19 4.93 -29.38
C THR A 168 -12.37 4.96 -27.86
N ILE A 169 -13.36 4.22 -27.31
CA ILE A 169 -13.47 3.97 -25.85
C ILE A 169 -12.19 3.33 -25.33
N TYR A 170 -11.73 2.29 -26.03
CA TYR A 170 -10.55 1.53 -25.63
C TYR A 170 -9.30 2.41 -25.67
N HIS A 171 -9.13 3.22 -26.72
CA HIS A 171 -7.97 4.10 -26.85
C HIS A 171 -7.98 5.24 -25.83
N GLN A 172 -9.09 5.96 -25.67
CA GLN A 172 -9.17 7.13 -24.78
C GLN A 172 -9.29 6.75 -23.30
N ALA A 173 -9.96 5.64 -22.96
CA ALA A 173 -9.92 5.13 -21.59
C ALA A 173 -8.51 4.68 -21.25
N MET A 174 -7.81 3.96 -22.13
CA MET A 174 -6.42 3.54 -21.89
C MET A 174 -5.45 4.73 -21.87
N GLU A 175 -5.57 5.72 -22.76
CA GLU A 175 -4.73 6.93 -22.75
C GLU A 175 -5.03 7.82 -21.53
N GLY A 176 -6.30 8.03 -21.18
CA GLY A 176 -6.67 8.80 -19.99
C GLY A 176 -6.28 8.11 -18.68
N ILE A 177 -6.36 6.78 -18.62
CA ILE A 177 -5.86 5.96 -17.51
C ILE A 177 -4.33 5.98 -17.46
N TYR A 178 -3.66 5.83 -18.60
CA TYR A 178 -2.21 5.79 -18.69
C TYR A 178 -1.57 7.16 -18.42
N ASP A 179 -2.10 8.25 -18.98
CA ASP A 179 -1.61 9.60 -18.72
C ASP A 179 -1.94 10.07 -17.30
N PHE A 180 -3.11 9.73 -16.77
CA PHE A 180 -3.44 10.10 -15.40
C PHE A 180 -2.68 9.26 -14.36
N PHE A 181 -2.38 7.98 -14.65
CA PHE A 181 -1.75 7.06 -13.68
C PHE A 181 -0.22 6.93 -13.81
N GLU A 182 0.35 7.01 -15.01
CA GLU A 182 1.80 6.87 -15.23
C GLU A 182 2.52 8.20 -15.51
N THR A 183 1.96 9.13 -16.30
CA THR A 183 2.70 10.36 -16.66
C THR A 183 2.61 11.49 -15.63
N GLN A 184 1.55 11.54 -14.81
CA GLN A 184 1.41 12.57 -13.75
C GLN A 184 1.96 12.16 -12.38
N GLY A 185 2.57 10.98 -12.24
CA GLY A 185 3.16 10.51 -10.98
C GLY A 185 2.16 10.27 -9.84
N LEU A 186 0.87 10.43 -10.11
CA LEU A 186 -0.24 10.14 -9.22
C LEU A 186 -0.73 8.73 -9.50
N ILE A 187 0.10 7.71 -9.20
CA ILE A 187 -0.39 6.32 -9.18
C ILE A 187 -1.47 6.29 -8.09
N PRO A 188 -2.76 6.18 -8.43
CA PRO A 188 -3.78 6.09 -7.42
C PRO A 188 -3.52 4.84 -6.60
N ILE A 189 -3.85 4.91 -5.32
CA ILE A 189 -3.68 3.78 -4.41
C ILE A 189 -4.42 2.53 -4.90
N THR A 190 -5.45 2.72 -5.70
CA THR A 190 -6.25 1.65 -6.31
C THR A 190 -5.56 0.94 -7.47
N THR A 191 -4.42 1.43 -7.97
CA THR A 191 -3.72 0.85 -9.12
C THR A 191 -2.34 0.27 -8.79
N MET A 192 -1.97 0.23 -7.51
CA MET A 192 -0.69 -0.31 -7.09
C MET A 192 -0.60 -1.81 -7.36
N ARG A 193 0.49 -2.22 -8.02
CA ARG A 193 0.78 -3.64 -8.30
C ARG A 193 1.05 -4.37 -6.98
N LEU A 194 0.70 -5.67 -6.89
CA LEU A 194 0.82 -6.43 -5.64
C LEU A 194 2.22 -6.37 -5.02
N TYR A 195 3.24 -6.38 -5.87
CA TYR A 195 4.63 -6.37 -5.47
C TYR A 195 5.08 -5.03 -4.87
N TYR A 196 4.31 -3.94 -5.04
CA TYR A 196 4.44 -2.68 -4.31
C TYR A 196 3.47 -2.58 -3.12
N THR A 197 2.23 -3.03 -3.29
CA THR A 197 1.20 -2.93 -2.23
C THR A 197 1.57 -3.75 -1.00
N PHE A 198 2.08 -4.96 -1.18
CA PHE A 198 2.46 -5.84 -0.08
C PHE A 198 3.58 -5.26 0.82
N PRO A 199 4.74 -4.81 0.30
CA PRO A 199 5.76 -4.19 1.13
C PRO A 199 5.27 -2.89 1.78
N LEU A 200 4.38 -2.12 1.13
CA LEU A 200 3.77 -0.95 1.77
C LEU A 200 2.87 -1.34 2.96
N ILE A 201 2.02 -2.38 2.81
CA ILE A 201 1.23 -2.94 3.92
C ILE A 201 2.14 -3.31 5.08
N CYS A 202 3.22 -4.05 4.82
CA CYS A 202 4.19 -4.45 5.84
C CYS A 202 4.85 -3.23 6.48
N GLY A 203 5.33 -2.26 5.70
CA GLY A 203 5.95 -1.04 6.21
C GLY A 203 5.03 -0.19 7.09
N PHE A 204 3.75 -0.04 6.72
CA PHE A 204 2.81 0.67 7.59
C PHE A 204 2.47 -0.11 8.87
N LEU A 205 2.32 -1.43 8.79
CA LEU A 205 2.12 -2.29 9.97
C LEU A 205 3.34 -2.25 10.92
N GLU A 206 4.54 -2.19 10.35
CA GLU A 206 5.79 -1.98 11.08
C GLU A 206 5.73 -0.67 11.87
N LEU A 207 5.48 0.47 11.22
CA LEU A 207 5.41 1.77 11.88
C LEU A 207 4.32 1.83 12.97
N ILE A 208 3.16 1.21 12.74
CA ILE A 208 2.09 1.11 13.74
C ILE A 208 2.58 0.32 14.97
N CYS A 209 3.24 -0.81 14.75
CA CYS A 209 3.78 -1.63 15.84
C CYS A 209 4.88 -0.90 16.60
N PHE A 210 5.78 -0.22 15.88
CA PHE A 210 6.87 0.56 16.46
C PHE A 210 6.35 1.73 17.30
N LYS A 211 5.42 2.53 16.75
CA LYS A 211 4.80 3.65 17.47
C LYS A 211 4.17 3.20 18.78
N ARG A 212 3.45 2.07 18.76
CA ARG A 212 2.82 1.51 19.97
C ARG A 212 3.83 0.98 20.97
N PHE A 213 4.96 0.45 20.51
CA PHE A 213 6.08 0.10 21.37
C PHE A 213 6.64 1.35 22.05
N LEU A 214 6.83 2.45 21.32
CA LEU A 214 7.27 3.72 21.91
C LEU A 214 6.27 4.28 22.93
N ASP A 215 4.96 4.16 22.68
CA ASP A 215 3.93 4.74 23.53
C ASP A 215 3.68 3.97 24.84
N SER A 216 3.77 2.64 24.81
CA SER A 216 3.37 1.80 25.97
C SER A 216 4.22 0.55 26.16
N GLY A 217 5.37 0.47 25.47
CA GLY A 217 6.31 -0.64 25.59
C GLY A 217 5.76 -1.97 25.04
N GLY A 218 6.42 -3.05 25.47
CA GLY A 218 6.05 -4.44 25.17
C GLY A 218 6.90 -5.08 24.08
N LYS A 219 7.69 -6.08 24.46
CA LYS A 219 8.62 -6.80 23.57
C LYS A 219 7.93 -7.39 22.33
N GLY A 220 6.72 -7.92 22.48
CA GLY A 220 5.97 -8.49 21.36
C GLY A 220 5.69 -7.49 20.22
N ARG A 221 5.52 -6.20 20.53
CA ARG A 221 5.29 -5.16 19.52
C ARG A 221 6.57 -4.80 18.76
N LEU A 222 7.69 -4.78 19.47
CA LEU A 222 9.01 -4.58 18.86
C LEU A 222 9.36 -5.75 17.92
N ILE A 223 9.09 -6.98 18.35
CA ILE A 223 9.30 -8.18 17.52
C ILE A 223 8.43 -8.11 16.26
N LEU A 224 7.13 -7.81 16.40
CA LEU A 224 6.24 -7.65 15.25
C LEU A 224 6.70 -6.55 14.30
N SER A 225 7.18 -5.41 14.84
CA SER A 225 7.79 -4.35 14.04
C SER A 225 8.96 -4.87 13.21
N GLY A 226 9.92 -5.53 13.85
CA GLY A 226 11.09 -6.10 13.16
C GLY A 226 10.71 -7.14 12.11
N LEU A 227 9.72 -7.99 12.39
CA LEU A 227 9.21 -8.96 11.42
C LEU A 227 8.60 -8.30 10.19
N PHE A 228 7.74 -7.29 10.39
CA PHE A 228 7.16 -6.55 9.27
C PHE A 228 8.22 -5.77 8.49
N LEU A 229 9.22 -5.18 9.15
CA LEU A 229 10.35 -4.53 8.48
C LEU A 229 11.12 -5.53 7.61
N GLY A 230 11.42 -6.72 8.16
CA GLY A 230 12.11 -7.79 7.45
C GLY A 230 11.32 -8.26 6.22
N LEU A 231 10.00 -8.39 6.32
CA LEU A 231 9.14 -8.68 5.17
C LEU A 231 9.19 -7.55 4.13
N THR A 232 9.13 -6.29 4.55
CA THR A 232 9.28 -5.15 3.63
C THR A 232 10.61 -5.23 2.87
N PHE A 233 11.72 -5.55 3.54
CA PHE A 233 13.01 -5.76 2.87
C PHE A 233 13.00 -6.97 1.92
N ALA A 234 12.42 -8.09 2.33
CA ALA A 234 12.38 -9.31 1.55
C ALA A 234 11.61 -9.12 0.23
N PHE A 235 10.47 -8.42 0.30
CA PHE A 235 9.70 -8.09 -0.88
C PHE A 235 10.37 -6.96 -1.66
N TYR A 236 10.65 -5.81 -1.04
CA TYR A 236 11.09 -4.63 -1.79
C TYR A 236 12.13 -3.80 -1.00
N PRO A 237 13.44 -4.08 -1.18
CA PRO A 237 14.51 -3.54 -0.35
C PRO A 237 14.52 -2.01 -0.21
N ILE A 238 14.23 -1.28 -1.29
CA ILE A 238 14.23 0.19 -1.25
C ILE A 238 13.10 0.74 -0.38
N HIS A 239 11.93 0.08 -0.34
CA HIS A 239 10.89 0.42 0.65
C HIS A 239 11.37 0.04 2.05
N GLY A 240 12.04 -1.10 2.21
CA GLY A 240 12.64 -1.50 3.49
C GLY A 240 13.58 -0.43 4.06
N ILE A 241 14.46 0.13 3.22
CA ILE A 241 15.36 1.24 3.58
C ILE A 241 14.54 2.47 3.99
N ALA A 242 13.55 2.86 3.21
CA ALA A 242 12.72 4.03 3.51
C ALA A 242 12.00 3.89 4.87
N PHE A 243 11.36 2.74 5.13
CA PHE A 243 10.69 2.49 6.41
C PHE A 243 11.69 2.38 7.58
N ALA A 244 12.85 1.76 7.38
CA ALA A 244 13.91 1.72 8.39
C ALA A 244 14.40 3.13 8.77
N LEU A 245 14.55 4.02 7.78
CA LEU A 245 14.90 5.43 8.03
C LEU A 245 13.81 6.15 8.83
N ILE A 246 12.53 5.94 8.50
CA ILE A 246 11.42 6.53 9.26
C ILE A 246 11.42 6.02 10.71
N THR A 247 11.60 4.71 10.90
CA THR A 247 11.69 4.07 12.23
C THR A 247 12.88 4.61 13.03
N PHE A 248 14.03 4.78 12.39
CA PHE A 248 15.21 5.42 12.99
C PHE A 248 14.90 6.85 13.44
N LEU A 249 14.28 7.67 12.59
CA LEU A 249 13.90 9.05 12.93
C LEU A 249 12.89 9.08 14.10
N MET A 250 11.90 8.19 14.09
CA MET A 250 10.94 8.06 15.20
C MET A 250 11.62 7.70 16.52
N ALA A 251 12.60 6.79 16.48
CA ALA A 251 13.39 6.42 17.65
C ALA A 251 14.22 7.60 18.16
N ALA A 252 14.93 8.31 17.26
CA ALA A 252 15.75 9.47 17.59
C ALA A 252 14.93 10.59 18.24
N VAL A 253 13.78 10.94 17.66
CA VAL A 253 12.85 11.95 18.22
C VAL A 253 12.34 11.53 19.60
N SER A 254 12.06 10.23 19.80
CA SER A 254 11.58 9.72 21.09
C SER A 254 12.66 9.78 22.17
N ILE A 255 13.89 9.42 21.84
CA ILE A 255 15.05 9.53 22.74
C ILE A 255 15.30 10.99 23.12
N ALA A 256 15.29 11.91 22.14
CA ALA A 256 15.46 13.33 22.39
C ALA A 256 14.38 13.89 23.34
N LYS A 257 13.12 13.48 23.18
CA LYS A 257 12.03 13.86 24.09
C LYS A 257 12.24 13.35 25.52
N ILE A 258 12.77 12.14 25.70
CA ILE A 258 13.07 11.57 27.03
C ILE A 258 14.22 12.35 27.69
N GLY A 259 15.32 12.56 26.95
CA GLY A 259 16.47 13.32 27.44
C GLY A 259 16.09 14.76 27.84
N PHE A 260 15.26 15.43 27.03
CA PHE A 260 14.74 16.75 27.36
C PHE A 260 13.90 16.74 28.65
N ARG A 261 12.99 15.77 28.82
CA ARG A 261 12.18 15.66 30.05
C ARG A 261 13.03 15.40 31.30
N GLN A 262 14.05 14.56 31.21
CA GLN A 262 14.96 14.28 32.33
C GLN A 262 15.78 15.52 32.70
N ASN A 263 16.30 16.24 31.70
CA ASN A 263 17.04 17.49 31.92
C ASN A 263 16.13 18.59 32.48
N TRP A 264 14.90 18.70 31.99
CA TRP A 264 13.91 19.65 32.50
C TRP A 264 13.50 19.34 33.95
N ALA A 265 13.27 18.06 34.28
CA ALA A 265 13.00 17.65 35.66
C ALA A 265 14.16 18.03 36.59
N LYS A 266 15.41 17.81 36.15
CA LYS A 266 16.60 18.20 36.90
C LYS A 266 16.70 19.72 37.08
N LEU A 267 16.46 20.51 36.03
CA LEU A 267 16.44 21.98 36.10
C LEU A 267 15.32 22.52 37.00
N SER A 268 14.12 21.93 36.93
CA SER A 268 12.99 22.31 37.79
C SER A 268 13.21 21.93 39.26
N SER A 269 13.91 20.83 39.54
CA SER A 269 14.29 20.48 40.91
C SER A 269 15.34 21.45 41.47
N LEU A 270 16.25 21.95 40.62
CA LEU A 270 17.21 22.98 41.01
C LEU A 270 16.50 24.31 41.29
N SER A 271 15.54 24.73 40.47
CA SER A 271 14.80 25.98 40.74
C SER A 271 13.96 25.92 42.03
N VAL A 272 13.37 24.76 42.37
CA VAL A 272 12.68 24.57 43.65
C VAL A 272 13.65 24.67 44.85
N VAL A 273 14.85 24.10 44.74
CA VAL A 273 15.89 24.22 45.79
C VAL A 273 16.34 25.68 45.96
N TYR A 274 16.53 26.42 44.86
CA TYR A 274 16.88 27.85 44.93
C TYR A 274 15.73 28.71 45.49
N THR A 275 14.47 28.38 45.20
CA THR A 275 13.31 29.13 45.71
C THR A 275 13.10 28.92 47.21
N ILE A 276 13.35 27.70 47.71
CA ILE A 276 13.30 27.39 49.16
C ILE A 276 14.49 28.04 49.90
N SER A 277 15.68 28.09 49.29
CA SER A 277 16.86 28.75 49.87
C SER A 277 16.72 30.27 49.96
N LEU A 278 15.97 30.91 49.08
CA LEU A 278 15.70 32.36 49.09
C LEU A 278 14.56 32.74 50.06
N ALA A 279 13.64 31.83 50.34
CA ALA A 279 12.57 32.05 51.33
C ALA A 279 13.05 31.92 52.79
N GLY A 280 14.18 31.23 53.03
CA GLY A 280 14.78 31.06 54.36
C GLY A 280 15.74 32.19 54.80
N THR A 281 15.94 33.22 53.97
CA THR A 281 16.91 34.31 54.22
C THR A 281 16.29 35.71 54.13
N LEU A 282 14.96 35.81 54.17
CA LEU A 282 14.28 37.09 54.38
C LEU A 282 14.07 37.31 55.89
N PRO A 283 14.66 38.35 56.50
CA PRO A 283 14.43 38.71 57.89
C PRO A 283 13.01 39.21 58.16
#